data_AF-A0A3B0S6W5-F1
#
_entry.id   AF-A0A3B0S6W5-F1
#
_cell.length_a   1.000
_cell.length_b   1.000
_cell.length_c   1.000
_cell.angle_alpha   90.00
_cell.angle_beta   90.00
_cell.angle_gamma   90.00
#
_symmetry.space_group_name_H-M   'P 1'
#
loop_
_entity.id
_entity.type
_entity.pdbx_description
1 polymer ?
#
loop_
_entity_poly.entity_id
_entity_poly.type
_entity_poly.pdbx_seq_one_letter_code
_entity_poly.pdbx_strand_id
1 'polypeptide(L)'
;MDPANTVAIAEAMFDIIDLVGEFEKPIFVSYDKSICAHSRSGQTGCNNCIDNCPTSAITSDGDHILVNNEICDGCGHCSASCPTGAIAYAMPQRSDLIGRSQVLLSTYLGAGGKNAVLLVHESSHGGDLISAIARFGDGLAENILPFSVHSTTHIGHDALAAFFTSGAQSVILLVSQKNRNELDALNIQIDLTNTFLDGMGFDENMRVSLLVEDDPDIVAENLSAIPAIKTPAIKNFTASKNKRETARLAIGNLNAMAPQKLELLALPTGSPYGAISINTDTCTLCLACVSACPASALGDHEERPQVSFTEHACVQCGLCKTTCPENAISLTSQFNFDKSALSPVVLNSEEPLECTRCGKPFGSKSAIDKVIGILAGKNPMFQTSKQLDLLKMCDDCRVISMSETEKDPMTFGTVPQTLTAE
;
A
#
# COMPACT_ATOMS: atom_id res chain seq x y z
N MET A 1 -13.53 -10.10 -25.75
CA MET A 1 -14.71 -10.10 -26.63
C MET A 1 -15.77 -9.27 -25.93
N ASP A 2 -16.45 -8.37 -26.63
CA ASP A 2 -17.53 -7.57 -26.03
C ASP A 2 -18.72 -8.50 -25.70
N PRO A 3 -19.12 -8.66 -24.42
CA PRO A 3 -20.23 -9.53 -24.05
C PRO A 3 -21.59 -9.01 -24.56
N ALA A 4 -21.68 -7.78 -25.06
CA ALA A 4 -22.88 -7.28 -25.74
C ALA A 4 -23.00 -7.77 -27.20
N ASN A 5 -21.92 -8.28 -27.80
CA ASN A 5 -21.91 -8.76 -29.18
C ASN A 5 -22.28 -10.26 -29.23
N THR A 6 -23.57 -10.55 -29.40
CA THR A 6 -24.09 -11.92 -29.43
C THR A 6 -23.56 -12.78 -30.58
N VAL A 7 -23.18 -12.18 -31.72
CA VAL A 7 -22.61 -12.92 -32.85
C VAL A 7 -21.20 -13.39 -32.50
N ALA A 8 -20.38 -12.48 -31.96
CA ALA A 8 -19.04 -12.81 -31.50
C ALA A 8 -19.09 -13.91 -30.42
N ILE A 9 -20.01 -13.81 -29.45
CA ILE A 9 -20.19 -14.87 -28.44
C ILE A 9 -20.51 -16.21 -29.08
N ALA A 10 -21.42 -16.25 -30.05
CA ALA A 10 -21.78 -17.49 -30.74
C ALA A 10 -20.58 -18.09 -31.49
N GLU A 11 -19.78 -17.28 -32.18
CA GLU A 11 -18.55 -17.71 -32.85
C GLU A 11 -17.54 -18.28 -31.85
N ALA A 12 -17.27 -17.57 -30.75
CA ALA A 12 -16.39 -18.08 -29.69
C ALA A 12 -16.92 -19.37 -29.07
N MET A 13 -18.23 -19.53 -28.89
CA MET A 13 -18.79 -20.79 -28.37
C MET A 13 -18.51 -21.95 -29.31
N PHE A 14 -18.59 -21.76 -30.64
CA PHE A 14 -18.22 -22.79 -31.60
C PHE A 14 -16.72 -23.09 -31.55
N ASP A 15 -15.87 -22.07 -31.51
CA ASP A 15 -14.42 -22.25 -31.41
C ASP A 15 -14.03 -23.00 -30.12
N ILE A 16 -14.68 -22.69 -28.99
CA ILE A 16 -14.41 -23.31 -27.68
C ILE A 16 -14.82 -24.78 -27.66
N ILE A 17 -15.85 -25.21 -28.40
CA ILE A 17 -16.26 -26.62 -28.45
C ILE A 17 -15.13 -27.51 -29.00
N ASP A 18 -14.35 -26.99 -29.95
CA ASP A 18 -13.22 -27.70 -30.56
C ASP A 18 -11.94 -27.62 -29.70
N LEU A 19 -11.90 -26.76 -28.69
CA LEU A 19 -10.81 -26.64 -27.72
C LEU A 19 -10.90 -27.75 -26.65
N VAL A 20 -10.68 -29.00 -27.07
CA VAL A 20 -10.59 -30.17 -26.16
C VAL A 20 -9.13 -30.49 -25.87
N GLY A 21 -8.71 -30.33 -24.61
CA GLY A 21 -7.34 -30.63 -24.20
C GLY A 21 -7.03 -30.18 -22.76
N GLU A 22 -5.74 -30.22 -22.42
CA GLU A 22 -5.21 -29.62 -21.19
C GLU A 22 -4.80 -28.18 -21.48
N PHE A 23 -5.27 -27.26 -20.63
CA PHE A 23 -4.97 -25.84 -20.73
C PHE A 23 -4.13 -25.41 -19.54
N GLU A 24 -3.02 -24.74 -19.81
CA GLU A 24 -2.22 -24.10 -18.78
C GLU A 24 -2.51 -22.61 -18.78
N LYS A 25 -2.89 -22.08 -17.61
CA LYS A 25 -3.04 -20.64 -17.40
C LYS A 25 -2.01 -20.17 -16.38
N PRO A 26 -1.17 -19.19 -16.73
CA PRO A 26 -0.25 -18.60 -15.77
C PRO A 26 -0.98 -17.99 -14.57
N ILE A 27 -0.39 -18.12 -13.38
CA ILE A 27 -0.83 -17.36 -12.21
C ILE A 27 -0.15 -15.99 -12.29
N PHE A 28 -0.91 -14.97 -12.69
CA PHE A 28 -0.37 -13.62 -12.92
C PHE A 28 -0.06 -12.85 -11.63
N VAL A 29 -0.73 -13.17 -10.52
CA VAL A 29 -0.60 -12.45 -9.27
C VAL A 29 -0.41 -13.39 -8.08
N SER A 30 0.43 -12.98 -7.14
CA SER A 30 0.59 -13.61 -5.84
C SER A 30 -0.01 -12.73 -4.75
N TYR A 31 -0.51 -13.35 -3.68
CA TYR A 31 -1.18 -12.65 -2.58
C TYR A 31 -0.62 -13.05 -1.21
N ASP A 32 -0.18 -12.06 -0.43
CA ASP A 32 0.28 -12.17 0.95
C ASP A 32 -0.74 -11.54 1.90
N LYS A 33 -1.44 -12.40 2.66
CA LYS A 33 -2.45 -12.01 3.65
C LYS A 33 -1.87 -11.24 4.83
N SER A 34 -0.59 -11.45 5.18
CA SER A 34 0.02 -10.92 6.40
C SER A 34 0.20 -9.40 6.37
N ILE A 35 0.36 -8.83 5.17
CA ILE A 35 0.55 -7.40 4.94
C ILE A 35 -0.65 -6.75 4.22
N CYS A 36 -1.79 -7.45 4.14
CA CYS A 36 -2.98 -6.92 3.47
C CYS A 36 -3.72 -5.92 4.36
N ALA A 37 -4.06 -4.76 3.81
CA ALA A 37 -4.78 -3.70 4.52
C ALA A 37 -6.29 -3.66 4.22
N HIS A 38 -6.85 -4.75 3.70
CA HIS A 38 -8.24 -4.78 3.23
C HIS A 38 -9.23 -4.47 4.35
N SER A 39 -9.20 -5.27 5.42
CA SER A 39 -10.01 -5.07 6.61
C SER A 39 -9.27 -5.58 7.84
N ARG A 40 -9.63 -5.05 9.01
CA ARG A 40 -9.18 -5.56 10.30
C ARG A 40 -10.31 -5.44 11.31
N SER A 41 -10.68 -6.55 11.94
CA SER A 41 -11.76 -6.57 12.94
C SER A 41 -13.08 -6.02 12.41
N GLY A 42 -13.39 -6.31 11.13
CA GLY A 42 -14.62 -5.85 10.46
C GLY A 42 -14.63 -4.38 10.06
N GLN A 43 -13.52 -3.65 10.22
CA GLN A 43 -13.36 -2.29 9.69
C GLN A 43 -12.62 -2.33 8.35
N THR A 44 -13.26 -1.84 7.30
CA THR A 44 -12.64 -1.74 5.97
C THR A 44 -11.55 -0.67 5.95
N GLY A 45 -10.36 -1.03 5.46
CA GLY A 45 -9.21 -0.15 5.29
C GLY A 45 -8.86 0.13 3.83
N CYS A 46 -8.93 -0.87 2.94
CA CYS A 46 -8.49 -0.70 1.55
C CYS A 46 -9.23 -1.63 0.59
N ASN A 47 -9.78 -1.08 -0.49
CA ASN A 47 -10.44 -1.84 -1.56
C ASN A 47 -9.81 -1.66 -2.94
N ASN A 48 -8.66 -0.98 -3.04
CA ASN A 48 -8.03 -0.62 -4.31
C ASN A 48 -7.90 -1.78 -5.31
N CYS A 49 -7.61 -3.00 -4.85
CA CYS A 49 -7.49 -4.16 -5.74
C CYS A 49 -8.84 -4.71 -6.21
N ILE A 50 -9.89 -4.59 -5.41
CA ILE A 50 -11.27 -4.98 -5.76
C ILE A 50 -11.84 -3.93 -6.71
N ASP A 51 -11.75 -2.65 -6.34
CA ASP A 51 -12.35 -1.53 -7.06
C ASP A 51 -11.75 -1.35 -8.47
N ASN A 52 -10.49 -1.73 -8.65
CA ASN A 52 -9.77 -1.59 -9.92
C ASN A 52 -9.61 -2.93 -10.68
N CYS A 53 -10.39 -3.98 -10.35
CA CYS A 53 -10.32 -5.26 -11.06
C CYS A 53 -11.38 -5.30 -12.19
N PRO A 54 -10.99 -5.11 -13.47
CA PRO A 54 -11.96 -5.06 -14.57
C PRO A 54 -12.72 -6.38 -14.75
N THR A 55 -12.06 -7.50 -14.45
CA THR A 55 -12.65 -8.85 -14.56
C THR A 55 -13.43 -9.29 -13.32
N SER A 56 -13.46 -8.48 -12.25
CA SER A 56 -14.03 -8.86 -10.95
C SER A 56 -13.46 -10.17 -10.37
N ALA A 57 -12.20 -10.49 -10.71
CA ALA A 57 -11.50 -11.67 -10.20
C ALA A 57 -11.16 -11.58 -8.70
N ILE A 58 -11.27 -10.40 -8.09
CA ILE A 58 -10.90 -10.15 -6.69
C ILE A 58 -12.15 -9.77 -5.89
N THR A 59 -12.40 -10.45 -4.78
CA THR A 59 -13.55 -10.21 -3.90
C THR A 59 -13.12 -10.13 -2.44
N SER A 60 -13.96 -9.53 -1.59
CA SER A 60 -13.76 -9.52 -0.14
C SER A 60 -13.96 -10.92 0.47
N ASP A 61 -13.13 -11.27 1.46
CA ASP A 61 -13.15 -12.51 2.25
C ASP A 61 -12.82 -12.19 3.71
N GLY A 62 -13.79 -11.62 4.43
CA GLY A 62 -13.62 -11.18 5.82
C GLY A 62 -12.58 -10.05 5.96
N ASP A 63 -11.51 -10.30 6.72
CA ASP A 63 -10.41 -9.34 6.88
C ASP A 63 -9.41 -9.35 5.71
N HIS A 64 -9.63 -10.22 4.71
CA HIS A 64 -8.74 -10.43 3.58
C HIS A 64 -9.50 -10.38 2.25
N ILE A 65 -8.77 -10.56 1.16
CA ILE A 65 -9.34 -10.75 -0.18
C ILE A 65 -9.20 -12.20 -0.63
N LEU A 66 -10.04 -12.58 -1.59
CA LEU A 66 -9.91 -13.79 -2.38
C LEU A 66 -9.58 -13.40 -3.83
N VAL A 67 -8.63 -14.10 -4.44
CA VAL A 67 -8.27 -13.92 -5.85
C VAL A 67 -8.65 -15.18 -6.62
N ASN A 68 -9.55 -15.03 -7.59
CA ASN A 68 -9.92 -16.10 -8.51
C ASN A 68 -8.97 -16.10 -9.73
N ASN A 69 -8.02 -17.03 -9.72
CA ASN A 69 -7.04 -17.17 -10.80
C ASN A 69 -7.67 -17.65 -12.13
N GLU A 70 -8.82 -18.31 -12.10
CA GLU A 70 -9.52 -18.77 -13.30
C GLU A 70 -10.13 -17.60 -14.07
N ILE A 71 -10.55 -16.54 -13.37
CA ILE A 71 -11.11 -15.31 -13.97
C ILE A 71 -10.02 -14.28 -14.28
N CYS A 72 -8.96 -14.20 -13.46
CA CYS A 72 -7.89 -13.20 -13.61
C CYS A 72 -7.25 -13.23 -15.02
N ASP A 73 -7.30 -12.14 -15.75
CA ASP A 73 -6.76 -12.01 -17.11
C ASP A 73 -5.29 -11.56 -17.16
N GLY A 74 -4.71 -11.14 -16.03
CA GLY A 74 -3.32 -10.68 -15.97
C GLY A 74 -3.11 -9.20 -16.24
N CYS A 75 -4.13 -8.36 -16.24
CA CYS A 75 -3.98 -6.90 -16.46
C CYS A 75 -3.08 -6.20 -15.41
N GLY A 76 -3.06 -6.70 -14.16
CA GLY A 76 -2.14 -6.27 -13.12
C GLY A 76 -2.46 -4.94 -12.42
N HIS A 77 -3.63 -4.31 -12.67
CA HIS A 77 -4.07 -3.08 -11.95
C HIS A 77 -3.97 -3.22 -10.44
N CYS A 78 -4.38 -4.37 -9.91
CA CYS A 78 -4.35 -4.66 -8.48
C CYS A 78 -2.93 -4.60 -7.91
N SER A 79 -1.92 -5.08 -8.64
CA SER A 79 -0.53 -5.07 -8.22
C SER A 79 0.08 -3.66 -8.26
N ALA A 80 -0.32 -2.85 -9.25
CA ALA A 80 0.07 -1.45 -9.39
C ALA A 80 -0.60 -0.57 -8.32
N SER A 81 -1.87 -0.82 -7.98
CA SER A 81 -2.62 -0.04 -7.00
C SER A 81 -2.42 -0.47 -5.55
N CYS A 82 -1.92 -1.69 -5.30
CA CYS A 82 -1.72 -2.20 -3.94
C CYS A 82 -0.64 -1.39 -3.19
N PRO A 83 -0.97 -0.68 -2.10
CA PRO A 83 -0.02 0.19 -1.42
C PRO A 83 0.95 -0.60 -0.53
N THR A 84 0.52 -1.72 0.06
CA THR A 84 1.37 -2.57 0.89
C THR A 84 2.25 -3.51 0.08
N GLY A 85 1.87 -3.78 -1.18
CA GLY A 85 2.46 -4.85 -1.99
C GLY A 85 1.95 -6.25 -1.63
N ALA A 86 0.85 -6.36 -0.87
CA ALA A 86 0.19 -7.62 -0.54
C ALA A 86 -0.21 -8.43 -1.78
N ILE A 87 -0.68 -7.78 -2.85
CA ILE A 87 -0.85 -8.41 -4.15
C ILE A 87 0.26 -7.94 -5.09
N ALA A 88 1.02 -8.89 -5.62
CA ALA A 88 2.20 -8.64 -6.44
C ALA A 88 2.07 -9.34 -7.79
N TYR A 89 2.59 -8.69 -8.84
CA TYR A 89 2.64 -9.28 -10.17
C TYR A 89 3.74 -10.34 -10.23
N ALA A 90 3.39 -11.54 -10.65
CA ALA A 90 4.27 -12.71 -10.62
C ALA A 90 5.02 -12.92 -11.95
N MET A 91 4.47 -12.44 -13.08
CA MET A 91 5.00 -12.73 -14.42
C MET A 91 4.91 -11.54 -15.39
N PRO A 92 5.95 -10.69 -15.50
CA PRO A 92 7.24 -10.76 -14.82
C PRO A 92 7.18 -10.20 -13.39
N GLN A 93 8.17 -10.55 -12.55
CA GLN A 93 8.31 -9.89 -11.26
C GLN A 93 8.75 -8.44 -11.44
N ARG A 94 8.38 -7.57 -10.49
CA ARG A 94 8.79 -6.16 -10.45
C ARG A 94 10.31 -5.97 -10.59
N SER A 95 11.10 -6.83 -9.94
CA SER A 95 12.56 -6.77 -10.02
C SER A 95 13.08 -7.03 -11.42
N ASP A 96 12.42 -7.91 -12.16
CA ASP A 96 12.79 -8.25 -13.53
C ASP A 96 12.42 -7.12 -14.49
N LEU A 97 11.25 -6.51 -14.29
CA LEU A 97 10.81 -5.34 -15.03
C LEU A 97 11.82 -4.19 -14.91
N ILE A 98 12.19 -3.83 -13.68
CA ILE A 98 13.15 -2.75 -13.40
C ILE A 98 14.56 -3.13 -13.88
N GLY A 99 14.97 -4.39 -13.70
CA GLY A 99 16.24 -4.88 -14.20
C GLY A 99 16.35 -4.75 -15.72
N ARG A 100 15.30 -5.18 -16.45
CA ARG A 100 15.23 -5.06 -17.92
C ARG A 100 15.30 -3.61 -18.39
N SER A 101 14.56 -2.69 -17.74
CA SER A 101 14.60 -1.27 -18.11
C SER A 101 15.96 -0.64 -17.84
N GLN A 102 16.59 -0.97 -16.70
CA GLN A 102 17.94 -0.50 -16.37
C GLN A 102 18.97 -0.98 -17.39
N VAL A 103 18.93 -2.25 -17.80
CA VAL A 103 19.84 -2.79 -18.82
C VAL A 103 19.64 -2.08 -20.15
N LEU A 104 18.38 -1.94 -20.60
CA LEU A 104 18.07 -1.26 -21.86
C LEU A 104 18.58 0.19 -21.89
N LEU A 105 18.22 0.99 -20.87
CA LEU A 105 18.55 2.41 -20.82
C LEU A 105 20.06 2.62 -20.62
N SER A 106 20.69 1.88 -19.72
CA SER A 106 22.14 2.02 -19.49
C SER A 106 22.98 1.58 -20.69
N THR A 107 22.55 0.55 -21.43
CA THR A 107 23.23 0.12 -22.65
C THR A 107 23.10 1.17 -23.75
N TYR A 108 21.91 1.72 -23.96
CA TYR A 108 21.67 2.78 -24.95
C TYR A 108 22.51 4.03 -24.65
N LEU A 109 22.46 4.51 -23.40
CA LEU A 109 23.20 5.70 -22.97
C LEU A 109 24.72 5.45 -22.99
N GLY A 110 25.17 4.25 -22.61
CA GLY A 110 26.58 3.84 -22.67
C GLY A 110 27.13 3.76 -24.10
N ALA A 111 26.28 3.51 -25.10
CA ALA A 111 26.63 3.55 -26.51
C ALA A 111 26.68 4.98 -27.09
N GLY A 112 26.44 6.01 -26.28
CA GLY A 112 26.44 7.42 -26.72
C GLY A 112 25.06 7.95 -27.09
N GLY A 113 24.00 7.16 -26.90
CA GLY A 113 22.61 7.59 -27.05
C GLY A 113 22.25 8.74 -26.09
N LYS A 114 21.27 9.55 -26.47
CA LYS A 114 20.82 10.74 -25.72
C LYS A 114 19.30 10.82 -25.73
N ASN A 115 18.73 11.57 -24.79
CA ASN A 115 17.30 11.91 -24.81
C ASN A 115 16.40 10.66 -24.86
N ALA A 116 16.76 9.61 -24.11
CA ALA A 116 16.10 8.31 -24.19
C ALA A 116 14.63 8.39 -23.76
N VAL A 117 13.71 8.09 -24.66
CA VAL A 117 12.27 7.96 -24.36
C VAL A 117 11.94 6.48 -24.25
N LEU A 118 11.36 6.07 -23.13
CA LEU A 118 10.92 4.68 -22.96
C LEU A 118 9.47 4.55 -23.43
N LEU A 119 9.24 3.82 -24.51
CA LEU A 119 7.90 3.51 -25.02
C LEU A 119 7.44 2.17 -24.44
N VAL A 120 6.65 2.20 -23.38
CA VAL A 120 6.10 0.99 -22.74
C VAL A 120 4.83 0.58 -23.48
N HIS A 121 4.77 -0.67 -23.92
CA HIS A 121 3.64 -1.16 -24.71
C HIS A 121 3.39 -2.65 -24.52
N GLU A 122 2.16 -3.09 -24.79
CA GLU A 122 1.81 -4.51 -24.89
C GLU A 122 2.33 -5.10 -26.20
N SER A 123 2.80 -6.37 -26.17
CA SER A 123 3.34 -7.01 -27.38
C SER A 123 2.28 -7.14 -28.49
N SER A 124 1.03 -7.44 -28.12
CA SER A 124 -0.11 -7.66 -29.02
C SER A 124 -0.69 -6.39 -29.64
N HIS A 125 -0.38 -5.22 -29.08
CA HIS A 125 -0.91 -3.94 -29.56
C HIS A 125 0.21 -3.06 -30.09
N GLY A 126 1.10 -2.60 -29.20
CA GLY A 126 2.20 -1.72 -29.60
C GLY A 126 3.19 -2.40 -30.53
N GLY A 127 3.39 -3.73 -30.43
CA GLY A 127 4.26 -4.45 -31.36
C GLY A 127 3.79 -4.38 -32.81
N ASP A 128 2.47 -4.49 -33.03
CA ASP A 128 1.86 -4.38 -34.36
C ASP A 128 1.93 -2.94 -34.89
N LEU A 129 1.67 -1.95 -34.02
CA LEU A 129 1.81 -0.53 -34.40
C LEU A 129 3.24 -0.16 -34.75
N ILE A 130 4.22 -0.55 -33.93
CA ILE A 130 5.65 -0.31 -34.20
C ILE A 130 6.05 -0.98 -35.53
N SER A 131 5.55 -2.19 -35.79
CA SER A 131 5.79 -2.89 -37.05
C SER A 131 5.17 -2.15 -38.25
N ALA A 132 3.98 -1.57 -38.09
CA ALA A 132 3.34 -0.77 -39.12
C ALA A 132 4.11 0.54 -39.38
N ILE A 133 4.49 1.28 -38.32
CA ILE A 133 5.30 2.50 -38.40
C ILE A 133 6.63 2.23 -39.12
N ALA A 134 7.27 1.08 -38.85
CA ALA A 134 8.53 0.69 -39.49
C ALA A 134 8.36 0.25 -40.96
N ARG A 135 7.21 -0.30 -41.34
CA ARG A 135 6.96 -0.79 -42.72
C ARG A 135 6.42 0.29 -43.65
N PHE A 136 5.60 1.19 -43.14
CA PHE A 136 4.84 2.16 -43.93
C PHE A 136 5.21 3.62 -43.64
N GLY A 137 5.98 3.89 -42.59
CA GLY A 137 6.49 5.22 -42.24
C GLY A 137 8.02 5.24 -42.08
N ASP A 138 8.52 6.25 -41.37
CA ASP A 138 9.96 6.48 -41.16
C ASP A 138 10.58 5.59 -40.07
N GLY A 139 9.79 4.73 -39.43
CA GLY A 139 10.19 3.98 -38.25
C GLY A 139 10.22 4.83 -36.98
N LEU A 140 10.60 4.20 -35.86
CA LEU A 140 10.81 4.91 -34.60
C LEU A 140 12.13 5.71 -34.66
N ALA A 141 12.11 6.92 -34.10
CA ALA A 141 13.34 7.68 -33.91
C ALA A 141 14.33 6.94 -33.00
N GLU A 142 15.63 7.19 -33.19
CA GLU A 142 16.73 6.45 -32.53
C GLU A 142 16.73 6.52 -31.00
N ASN A 143 16.07 7.52 -30.42
CA ASN A 143 15.96 7.73 -28.99
C ASN A 143 14.66 7.17 -28.39
N ILE A 144 13.74 6.63 -29.21
CA ILE A 144 12.52 5.97 -28.75
C ILE A 144 12.82 4.48 -28.56
N LEU A 145 12.85 4.04 -27.31
CA LEU A 145 13.20 2.68 -26.93
C LEU A 145 11.93 1.87 -26.64
N PRO A 146 11.52 0.94 -27.52
CA PRO A 146 10.35 0.11 -27.28
C PRO A 146 10.62 -0.88 -26.14
N PHE A 147 9.71 -0.90 -25.18
CA PHE A 147 9.79 -1.71 -23.97
C PHE A 147 8.51 -2.53 -23.80
N SER A 148 8.57 -3.76 -24.31
CA SER A 148 7.41 -4.64 -24.32
C SER A 148 7.14 -5.28 -22.95
N VAL A 149 5.89 -5.20 -22.54
CA VAL A 149 5.32 -5.78 -21.32
C VAL A 149 4.09 -6.63 -21.63
N HIS A 150 3.64 -7.44 -20.67
CA HIS A 150 2.41 -8.22 -20.83
C HIS A 150 1.17 -7.31 -20.88
N SER A 151 1.04 -6.42 -19.90
CA SER A 151 0.03 -5.37 -19.89
C SER A 151 0.63 -4.04 -19.43
N THR A 152 0.18 -2.90 -19.94
CA THR A 152 0.69 -1.60 -19.47
C THR A 152 0.16 -1.22 -18.08
N THR A 153 -0.96 -1.79 -17.65
CA THR A 153 -1.66 -1.40 -16.42
C THR A 153 -1.04 -1.97 -15.14
N HIS A 154 -0.11 -2.94 -15.24
CA HIS A 154 0.66 -3.42 -14.09
C HIS A 154 1.81 -2.48 -13.68
N ILE A 155 2.07 -1.41 -14.43
CA ILE A 155 3.17 -0.46 -14.19
C ILE A 155 2.79 0.51 -13.06
N GLY A 156 3.42 0.32 -11.89
CA GLY A 156 3.26 1.19 -10.73
C GLY A 156 4.24 2.37 -10.70
N HIS A 157 3.94 3.38 -9.87
CA HIS A 157 4.80 4.55 -9.67
C HIS A 157 6.23 4.19 -9.21
N ASP A 158 6.40 3.04 -8.56
CA ASP A 158 7.68 2.47 -8.16
C ASP A 158 8.56 2.07 -9.37
N ALA A 159 7.97 1.45 -10.39
CA ALA A 159 8.66 1.13 -11.64
C ALA A 159 8.87 2.38 -12.50
N LEU A 160 7.87 3.26 -12.60
CA LEU A 160 7.98 4.52 -13.34
C LEU A 160 9.13 5.38 -12.79
N ALA A 161 9.22 5.54 -11.47
CA ALA A 161 10.33 6.24 -10.83
C ALA A 161 11.68 5.59 -11.17
N ALA A 162 11.74 4.26 -11.18
CA ALA A 162 12.95 3.52 -11.53
C ALA A 162 13.39 3.78 -12.98
N PHE A 163 12.45 3.89 -13.93
CA PHE A 163 12.75 4.20 -15.33
C PHE A 163 13.47 5.55 -15.47
N PHE A 164 13.02 6.58 -14.75
CA PHE A 164 13.70 7.87 -14.72
C PHE A 164 15.07 7.81 -14.04
N THR A 165 15.21 7.09 -12.92
CA THR A 165 16.54 6.89 -12.30
C THR A 165 17.52 6.17 -13.22
N SER A 166 17.00 5.39 -14.19
CA SER A 166 17.80 4.65 -15.17
C SER A 166 18.20 5.50 -16.38
N GLY A 167 17.78 6.77 -16.44
CA GLY A 167 18.14 7.72 -17.51
C GLY A 167 17.09 7.92 -18.60
N ALA A 168 15.85 7.45 -18.42
CA ALA A 168 14.75 7.86 -19.29
C ALA A 168 14.51 9.37 -19.13
N GLN A 169 14.42 10.10 -20.23
CA GLN A 169 13.98 11.50 -20.23
C GLN A 169 12.45 11.58 -20.14
N SER A 170 11.74 10.65 -20.74
CA SER A 170 10.28 10.61 -20.80
C SER A 170 9.84 9.16 -20.90
N VAL A 171 8.67 8.85 -20.35
CA VAL A 171 8.07 7.52 -20.38
C VAL A 171 6.69 7.65 -21.02
N ILE A 172 6.47 6.95 -22.12
CA ILE A 172 5.19 6.92 -22.82
C ILE A 172 4.56 5.55 -22.59
N LEU A 173 3.35 5.54 -22.04
CA LEU A 173 2.54 4.32 -21.90
C LEU A 173 1.56 4.29 -23.08
N LEU A 174 1.82 3.39 -24.04
CA LEU A 174 0.97 3.22 -25.21
C LEU A 174 -0.11 2.17 -24.94
N VAL A 175 -1.37 2.58 -24.97
CA VAL A 175 -2.54 1.75 -24.63
C VAL A 175 -3.53 1.76 -25.77
N SER A 176 -4.20 0.64 -26.01
CA SER A 176 -5.25 0.56 -27.03
C SER A 176 -6.49 1.36 -26.63
N GLN A 177 -7.18 1.96 -27.61
CA GLN A 177 -8.44 2.67 -27.39
C GLN A 177 -9.52 1.78 -26.76
N LYS A 178 -9.46 0.46 -26.97
CA LYS A 178 -10.39 -0.51 -26.36
C LYS A 178 -10.36 -0.48 -24.83
N ASN A 179 -9.21 -0.19 -24.24
CA ASN A 179 -9.00 -0.21 -22.79
C ASN A 179 -9.17 1.17 -22.15
N ARG A 180 -9.60 2.19 -22.91
CA ARG A 180 -9.67 3.60 -22.47
C ARG A 180 -10.49 3.84 -21.20
N ASN A 181 -11.47 2.98 -20.92
CA ASN A 181 -12.36 3.11 -19.77
C ASN A 181 -11.83 2.40 -18.51
N GLU A 182 -10.66 1.75 -18.59
CA GLU A 182 -10.10 0.94 -17.50
C GLU A 182 -8.73 1.49 -17.04
N LEU A 183 -8.54 2.82 -17.13
CA LEU A 183 -7.23 3.46 -16.92
C LEU A 183 -7.11 4.26 -15.62
N ASP A 184 -8.16 4.32 -14.80
CA ASP A 184 -8.16 5.12 -13.57
C ASP A 184 -7.02 4.75 -12.61
N ALA A 185 -6.81 3.45 -12.38
CA ALA A 185 -5.73 2.99 -11.53
C ALA A 185 -4.35 3.39 -12.08
N LEU A 186 -4.17 3.34 -13.41
CA LEU A 186 -2.93 3.69 -14.09
C LEU A 186 -2.69 5.20 -14.02
N ASN A 187 -3.72 6.02 -14.26
CA ASN A 187 -3.66 7.47 -14.14
C ASN A 187 -3.22 7.90 -12.74
N ILE A 188 -3.73 7.25 -11.68
CA ILE A 188 -3.27 7.50 -10.31
C ILE A 188 -1.76 7.24 -10.15
N GLN A 189 -1.20 6.21 -10.81
CA GLN A 189 0.24 5.94 -10.77
C GLN A 189 1.04 7.01 -11.53
N ILE A 190 0.55 7.41 -12.70
CA ILE A 190 1.14 8.47 -13.54
C ILE A 190 1.17 9.79 -12.77
N ASP A 191 0.04 10.21 -12.22
CA ASP A 191 -0.12 11.47 -11.50
C ASP A 191 0.77 11.51 -10.26
N LEU A 192 0.86 10.40 -9.53
CA LEU A 192 1.75 10.29 -8.37
C LEU A 192 3.23 10.41 -8.78
N THR A 193 3.66 9.72 -9.85
CA THR A 193 5.02 9.86 -10.36
C THR A 193 5.30 11.29 -10.84
N ASN A 194 4.39 11.90 -11.60
CA ASN A 194 4.54 13.25 -12.10
C ASN A 194 4.58 14.27 -10.94
N THR A 195 3.80 14.07 -9.88
CA THR A 195 3.87 14.90 -8.65
C THR A 195 5.26 14.85 -8.02
N PHE A 196 5.90 13.68 -7.96
CA PHE A 196 7.28 13.58 -7.48
C PHE A 196 8.25 14.35 -8.38
N LEU A 197 8.10 14.24 -9.71
CA LEU A 197 8.96 14.93 -10.67
C LEU A 197 8.79 16.45 -10.59
N ASP A 198 7.54 16.93 -10.51
CA ASP A 198 7.18 18.34 -10.32
C ASP A 198 7.79 18.89 -9.02
N GLY A 199 7.55 18.21 -7.89
CA GLY A 199 8.02 18.66 -6.58
C GLY A 199 9.54 18.74 -6.50
N MET A 200 10.24 17.81 -7.15
CA MET A 200 11.71 17.78 -7.23
C MET A 200 12.30 18.80 -8.22
N GLY A 201 11.46 19.53 -8.94
CA GLY A 201 11.87 20.57 -9.89
C GLY A 201 12.52 20.02 -11.17
N PHE A 202 12.19 18.79 -11.58
CA PHE A 202 12.61 18.28 -12.89
C PHE A 202 11.94 19.06 -14.04
N ASP A 203 12.59 19.05 -15.20
CA ASP A 203 12.09 19.70 -16.43
C ASP A 203 10.64 19.30 -16.72
N GLU A 204 9.80 20.22 -17.20
CA GLU A 204 8.38 19.98 -17.47
C GLU A 204 8.12 18.86 -18.48
N ASN A 205 9.09 18.57 -19.34
CA ASN A 205 9.02 17.50 -20.32
C ASN A 205 9.53 16.15 -19.79
N MET A 206 10.13 16.13 -18.60
CA MET A 206 10.49 14.91 -17.88
C MET A 206 9.27 14.37 -17.15
N ARG A 207 8.38 13.68 -17.87
CA ARG A 207 7.09 13.19 -17.36
C ARG A 207 6.73 11.83 -17.90
N VAL A 208 5.80 11.18 -17.21
CA VAL A 208 5.08 10.02 -17.74
C VAL A 208 3.85 10.53 -18.48
N SER A 209 3.65 10.08 -19.71
CA SER A 209 2.47 10.41 -20.51
C SER A 209 1.76 9.15 -20.96
N LEU A 210 0.43 9.22 -21.01
CA LEU A 210 -0.43 8.17 -21.52
C LEU A 210 -0.82 8.49 -22.97
N LEU A 211 -0.59 7.56 -23.88
CA LEU A 211 -1.00 7.66 -25.28
C LEU A 211 -2.03 6.55 -25.55
N VAL A 212 -3.31 6.91 -25.64
CA VAL A 212 -4.40 5.98 -25.92
C VAL A 212 -4.74 6.07 -27.41
N GLU A 213 -4.13 5.22 -28.23
CA GLU A 213 -4.22 5.32 -29.68
C GLU A 213 -3.99 3.96 -30.36
N ASP A 214 -4.76 3.69 -31.42
CA ASP A 214 -4.69 2.48 -32.26
C ASP A 214 -4.18 2.80 -33.69
N ASP A 215 -4.09 4.08 -34.09
CA ASP A 215 -3.59 4.50 -35.40
C ASP A 215 -2.05 4.68 -35.40
N PRO A 216 -1.29 3.94 -36.23
CA PRO A 216 0.17 4.02 -36.25
C PRO A 216 0.71 5.39 -36.67
N ASP A 217 0.02 6.11 -37.56
CA ASP A 217 0.47 7.42 -38.05
C ASP A 217 0.35 8.47 -36.93
N ILE A 218 -0.77 8.45 -36.19
CA ILE A 218 -0.98 9.32 -35.03
C ILE A 218 0.02 8.99 -33.91
N VAL A 219 0.29 7.70 -33.66
CA VAL A 219 1.32 7.30 -32.69
C VAL A 219 2.70 7.84 -33.11
N ALA A 220 3.09 7.67 -34.37
CA ALA A 220 4.38 8.17 -34.87
C ALA A 220 4.50 9.69 -34.73
N GLU A 221 3.45 10.45 -35.08
CA GLU A 221 3.41 11.91 -34.92
C GLU A 221 3.63 12.32 -33.46
N ASN A 222 2.89 11.72 -32.53
CA ASN A 222 3.01 12.02 -31.09
C ASN A 222 4.41 11.68 -30.55
N LEU A 223 5.00 10.55 -30.95
CA LEU A 223 6.34 10.16 -30.52
C LEU A 223 7.42 11.10 -31.08
N SER A 224 7.25 11.58 -32.31
CA SER A 224 8.18 12.51 -32.95
C SER A 224 8.13 13.93 -32.33
N ALA A 225 7.00 14.30 -31.76
CA ALA A 225 6.78 15.60 -31.13
C ALA A 225 7.38 15.74 -29.72
N ILE A 226 7.92 14.65 -29.15
CA ILE A 226 8.47 14.66 -27.79
C ILE A 226 9.72 15.54 -27.75
N PRO A 227 9.74 16.62 -26.96
CA PRO A 227 10.87 17.53 -26.92
C PRO A 227 12.08 16.86 -26.27
N ALA A 228 13.25 17.12 -26.83
CA ALA A 228 14.51 16.68 -26.27
C ALA A 228 14.90 17.56 -25.08
N ILE A 229 15.19 16.94 -23.95
CA ILE A 229 15.74 17.61 -22.77
C ILE A 229 17.15 17.10 -22.48
N LYS A 230 17.83 17.77 -21.56
CA LYS A 230 19.14 17.31 -21.11
C LYS A 230 19.00 15.93 -20.45
N THR A 231 19.77 14.95 -20.94
CA THR A 231 19.80 13.59 -20.38
C THR A 231 19.98 13.64 -18.85
N PRO A 232 19.05 13.05 -18.08
CA PRO A 232 19.17 12.97 -16.63
C PRO A 232 20.42 12.19 -16.20
N ALA A 233 20.87 12.40 -14.97
CA ALA A 233 21.86 11.51 -14.37
C ALA A 233 21.31 10.08 -14.28
N ILE A 234 22.20 9.09 -14.17
CA ILE A 234 21.82 7.68 -14.04
C ILE A 234 22.19 7.19 -12.64
N LYS A 235 21.27 6.50 -11.98
CA LYS A 235 21.48 5.85 -10.69
C LYS A 235 20.69 4.55 -10.61
N ASN A 236 21.25 3.51 -11.23
CA ASN A 236 20.69 2.17 -11.20
C ASN A 236 20.76 1.55 -9.80
N PHE A 237 19.84 0.64 -9.51
CA PHE A 237 19.80 -0.08 -8.24
C PHE A 237 19.28 -1.50 -8.40
N THR A 238 19.40 -2.32 -7.36
CA THR A 238 18.78 -3.65 -7.34
C THR A 238 17.42 -3.53 -6.67
N ALA A 239 16.35 -3.76 -7.43
CA ALA A 239 15.00 -3.71 -6.91
C ALA A 239 14.74 -4.85 -5.91
N SER A 240 14.06 -4.52 -4.81
CA SER A 240 13.59 -5.50 -3.83
C SER A 240 12.31 -6.18 -4.31
N LYS A 241 12.02 -7.37 -3.80
CA LYS A 241 10.69 -7.99 -3.96
C LYS A 241 9.61 -7.13 -3.30
N ASN A 242 9.95 -6.45 -2.22
CA ASN A 242 9.04 -5.56 -1.51
C ASN A 242 8.81 -4.28 -2.33
N LYS A 243 7.53 -3.98 -2.60
CA LYS A 243 7.11 -2.79 -3.35
C LYS A 243 7.53 -1.49 -2.66
N ARG A 244 7.33 -1.40 -1.34
CA ARG A 244 7.61 -0.19 -0.56
C ARG A 244 9.09 0.15 -0.55
N GLU A 245 9.93 -0.85 -0.35
CA GLU A 245 11.40 -0.69 -0.38
C GLU A 245 11.87 -0.21 -1.77
N THR A 246 11.36 -0.84 -2.82
CA THR A 246 11.67 -0.46 -4.21
C THR A 246 11.22 0.97 -4.52
N ALA A 247 9.99 1.33 -4.15
CA ALA A 247 9.47 2.68 -4.34
C ALA A 247 10.30 3.72 -3.59
N ARG A 248 10.64 3.46 -2.32
CA ARG A 248 11.47 4.34 -1.50
C ARG A 248 12.86 4.54 -2.09
N LEU A 249 13.47 3.46 -2.58
CA LEU A 249 14.79 3.51 -3.20
C LEU A 249 14.76 4.30 -4.52
N ALA A 250 13.79 4.03 -5.39
CA ALA A 250 13.62 4.73 -6.66
C ALA A 250 13.33 6.23 -6.44
N ILE A 251 12.33 6.57 -5.63
CA ILE A 251 11.95 7.96 -5.31
C ILE A 251 13.08 8.69 -4.57
N GLY A 252 13.76 8.03 -3.64
CA GLY A 252 14.92 8.58 -2.93
C GLY A 252 16.10 8.84 -3.87
N ASN A 253 16.34 7.96 -4.85
CA ASN A 253 17.34 8.18 -5.89
C ASN A 253 16.97 9.35 -6.81
N LEU A 254 15.70 9.49 -7.19
CA LEU A 254 15.23 10.67 -7.91
C LEU A 254 15.50 11.95 -7.12
N ASN A 255 15.13 12.00 -5.84
CA ASN A 255 15.40 13.18 -5.00
C ASN A 255 16.90 13.48 -4.87
N ALA A 256 17.75 12.46 -4.82
CA ALA A 256 19.20 12.64 -4.76
C ALA A 256 19.77 13.27 -6.05
N MET A 257 19.11 13.02 -7.19
CA MET A 257 19.45 13.52 -8.52
C MET A 257 18.70 14.79 -8.90
N ALA A 258 17.72 15.19 -8.08
CA ALA A 258 16.81 16.28 -8.36
C ALA A 258 17.53 17.64 -8.44
N PRO A 259 17.06 18.55 -9.31
CA PRO A 259 17.45 19.96 -9.28
C PRO A 259 17.19 20.62 -7.93
N GLN A 260 16.04 20.30 -7.31
CA GLN A 260 15.68 20.73 -5.96
C GLN A 260 15.54 19.51 -5.05
N LYS A 261 16.48 19.37 -4.10
CA LYS A 261 16.40 18.34 -3.07
C LYS A 261 15.35 18.72 -2.04
N LEU A 262 14.43 17.80 -1.78
CA LEU A 262 13.37 17.96 -0.80
C LEU A 262 13.66 17.14 0.46
N GLU A 263 13.29 17.69 1.61
CA GLU A 263 13.19 16.94 2.87
C GLU A 263 11.78 16.38 3.06
N LEU A 264 10.77 17.13 2.62
CA LEU A 264 9.36 16.77 2.70
C LEU A 264 8.64 17.23 1.43
N LEU A 265 7.77 16.39 0.89
CA LEU A 265 6.87 16.72 -0.22
C LEU A 265 5.42 16.49 0.20
N ALA A 266 4.56 17.49 0.05
CA ALA A 266 3.11 17.30 0.18
C ALA A 266 2.59 16.51 -1.02
N LEU A 267 1.69 15.55 -0.77
CA LEU A 267 1.13 14.70 -1.82
C LEU A 267 -0.39 14.88 -1.94
N PRO A 268 -0.99 14.57 -3.10
CA PRO A 268 -2.44 14.58 -3.28
C PRO A 268 -3.15 13.68 -2.26
N THR A 269 -4.36 14.08 -1.88
CA THR A 269 -5.20 13.28 -0.99
C THR A 269 -5.44 11.88 -1.60
N GLY A 270 -5.35 10.84 -0.76
CA GLY A 270 -5.47 9.45 -1.22
C GLY A 270 -4.14 8.81 -1.63
N SER A 271 -3.03 9.55 -1.57
CA SER A 271 -1.70 8.99 -1.81
C SER A 271 -1.35 7.90 -0.79
N PRO A 272 -0.63 6.82 -1.19
CA PRO A 272 -0.28 5.71 -0.32
C PRO A 272 0.89 6.03 0.65
N TYR A 273 1.28 7.31 0.74
CA TYR A 273 2.36 7.81 1.56
C TYR A 273 1.84 8.96 2.42
N GLY A 274 2.26 8.99 3.68
CA GLY A 274 1.91 10.08 4.56
C GLY A 274 2.25 9.81 6.01
N ALA A 275 2.08 10.86 6.80
CA ALA A 275 2.21 10.82 8.24
C ALA A 275 0.85 10.68 8.91
N ILE A 276 0.90 10.39 10.21
CA ILE A 276 -0.24 10.51 11.11
C ILE A 276 0.11 11.46 12.24
N SER A 277 -0.89 12.13 12.79
CA SER A 277 -0.76 12.92 14.02
C SER A 277 -1.76 12.42 15.05
N ILE A 278 -1.34 12.42 16.32
CA ILE A 278 -2.17 12.03 17.47
C ILE A 278 -2.40 13.28 18.31
N ASN A 279 -3.65 13.61 18.57
CA ASN A 279 -4.01 14.62 19.57
C ASN A 279 -3.77 14.05 20.97
N THR A 280 -2.72 14.53 21.63
CA THR A 280 -2.27 14.08 22.97
C THR A 280 -3.29 14.35 24.06
N ASP A 281 -4.16 15.35 23.91
CA ASP A 281 -5.16 15.72 24.92
C ASP A 281 -6.35 14.75 24.93
N THR A 282 -6.61 14.09 23.81
CA THR A 282 -7.75 13.16 23.65
C THR A 282 -7.32 11.69 23.62
N CYS A 283 -6.06 11.42 23.30
CA CYS A 283 -5.53 10.07 23.19
C CYS A 283 -5.42 9.40 24.57
N THR A 284 -6.10 8.28 24.75
CA THR A 284 -6.06 7.50 26.00
C THR A 284 -4.95 6.43 26.02
N LEU A 285 -4.10 6.36 25.00
CA LEU A 285 -3.05 5.34 24.86
C LEU A 285 -3.57 3.90 25.03
N CYS A 286 -4.78 3.62 24.51
CA CYS A 286 -5.39 2.29 24.53
C CYS A 286 -4.76 1.27 23.58
N LEU A 287 -3.81 1.72 22.73
CA LEU A 287 -3.07 0.92 21.74
C LEU A 287 -3.91 0.20 20.68
N ALA A 288 -5.21 0.47 20.58
CA ALA A 288 -6.09 -0.11 19.57
C ALA A 288 -5.59 0.18 18.13
N CYS A 289 -5.00 1.35 17.90
CA CYS A 289 -4.41 1.72 16.62
C CYS A 289 -3.16 0.89 16.26
N VAL A 290 -2.37 0.48 17.25
CA VAL A 290 -1.19 -0.39 17.07
C VAL A 290 -1.66 -1.78 16.63
N SER A 291 -2.62 -2.37 17.36
CA SER A 291 -3.17 -3.70 17.03
C SER A 291 -3.92 -3.74 15.69
N ALA A 292 -4.46 -2.60 15.25
CA ALA A 292 -5.18 -2.48 13.99
C ALA A 292 -4.27 -2.24 12.77
N CYS A 293 -2.97 -1.97 12.96
CA CYS A 293 -2.07 -1.61 11.86
C CYS A 293 -1.52 -2.84 11.11
N PRO A 294 -1.96 -3.13 9.87
CA PRO A 294 -1.50 -4.32 9.13
C PRO A 294 -0.07 -4.17 8.59
N ALA A 295 0.41 -2.94 8.46
CA ALA A 295 1.74 -2.64 7.93
C ALA A 295 2.79 -2.46 9.04
N SER A 296 2.42 -2.67 10.31
CA SER A 296 3.29 -2.45 11.48
C SER A 296 3.96 -1.06 11.49
N ALA A 297 3.25 -0.05 10.96
CA ALA A 297 3.71 1.35 10.96
C ALA A 297 3.54 2.02 12.32
N LEU A 298 2.67 1.48 13.16
CA LEU A 298 2.44 1.88 14.54
C LEU A 298 3.03 0.81 15.46
N GLY A 299 3.76 1.22 16.49
CA GLY A 299 4.35 0.32 17.48
C GLY A 299 4.11 0.82 18.91
N ASP A 300 4.15 -0.10 19.87
CA ASP A 300 4.08 0.18 21.30
C ASP A 300 5.47 0.09 21.97
N HIS A 301 5.51 0.14 23.30
CA HIS A 301 6.71 -0.02 24.11
C HIS A 301 6.41 -0.94 25.30
N GLU A 302 7.36 -1.78 25.69
CA GLU A 302 7.14 -2.81 26.72
C GLU A 302 6.94 -2.21 28.13
N GLU A 303 7.78 -1.24 28.50
CA GLU A 303 7.81 -0.72 29.88
C GLU A 303 6.81 0.40 30.17
N ARG A 304 6.29 1.09 29.15
CA ARG A 304 5.41 2.25 29.33
C ARG A 304 4.40 2.38 28.18
N PRO A 305 3.18 2.87 28.46
CA PRO A 305 2.22 3.18 27.41
C PRO A 305 2.76 4.23 26.47
N GLN A 306 3.03 3.82 25.24
CA GLN A 306 3.60 4.66 24.20
C GLN A 306 3.07 4.24 22.85
N VAL A 307 2.88 5.21 21.96
CA VAL A 307 2.64 4.97 20.54
C VAL A 307 3.77 5.60 19.74
N SER A 308 4.45 4.75 18.97
CA SER A 308 5.49 5.13 18.01
C SER A 308 5.00 4.94 16.58
N PHE A 309 5.62 5.67 15.65
CA PHE A 309 5.23 5.68 14.24
C PHE A 309 6.43 5.69 13.31
N THR A 310 6.39 4.81 12.31
CA THR A 310 7.38 4.73 11.23
C THR A 310 6.70 5.09 9.90
N GLU A 311 6.99 6.29 9.40
CA GLU A 311 6.31 6.86 8.22
C GLU A 311 6.49 5.99 6.96
N HIS A 312 7.67 5.42 6.75
CA HIS A 312 7.95 4.58 5.59
C HIS A 312 7.11 3.29 5.54
N ALA A 313 6.71 2.76 6.69
CA ALA A 313 5.83 1.59 6.77
C ALA A 313 4.35 1.95 6.57
N CYS A 314 3.97 3.22 6.76
CA CYS A 314 2.58 3.65 6.66
C CYS A 314 2.07 3.62 5.20
N VAL A 315 0.89 3.03 5.01
CA VAL A 315 0.20 2.92 3.72
C VAL A 315 -1.08 3.76 3.63
N GLN A 316 -1.30 4.65 4.61
CA GLN A 316 -2.45 5.58 4.64
C GLN A 316 -3.84 4.90 4.52
N CYS A 317 -3.99 3.66 5.00
CA CYS A 317 -5.25 2.90 4.93
C CYS A 317 -6.36 3.39 5.88
N GLY A 318 -6.07 4.32 6.79
CA GLY A 318 -7.09 4.88 7.69
C GLY A 318 -7.59 3.98 8.82
N LEU A 319 -7.21 2.70 8.88
CA LEU A 319 -7.65 1.76 9.94
C LEU A 319 -7.38 2.29 11.36
N CYS A 320 -6.24 2.96 11.56
CA CYS A 320 -5.89 3.54 12.85
C CYS A 320 -6.85 4.68 13.25
N LYS A 321 -7.34 5.45 12.28
CA LYS A 321 -8.32 6.53 12.48
C LYS A 321 -9.70 5.97 12.79
N THR A 322 -10.16 4.98 12.03
CA THR A 322 -11.49 4.37 12.22
C THR A 322 -11.60 3.58 13.52
N THR A 323 -10.51 2.91 13.92
CA THR A 323 -10.47 2.11 15.16
C THR A 323 -10.30 2.95 16.42
N CYS A 324 -9.92 4.23 16.30
CA CYS A 324 -9.66 5.07 17.47
C CYS A 324 -10.96 5.46 18.17
N PRO A 325 -11.22 4.99 19.41
CA PRO A 325 -12.47 5.30 20.11
C PRO A 325 -12.59 6.80 20.49
N GLU A 326 -11.46 7.50 20.59
CA GLU A 326 -11.40 8.91 20.97
C GLU A 326 -11.30 9.85 19.76
N ASN A 327 -11.28 9.32 18.52
CA ASN A 327 -11.07 10.10 17.29
C ASN A 327 -9.80 10.99 17.31
N ALA A 328 -8.74 10.53 17.99
CA ALA A 328 -7.52 11.31 18.22
C ALA A 328 -6.56 11.35 17.03
N ILE A 329 -6.81 10.58 15.96
CA ILE A 329 -5.84 10.36 14.87
C ILE A 329 -6.25 11.11 13.59
N SER A 330 -5.30 11.86 13.02
CA SER A 330 -5.43 12.51 11.71
C SER A 330 -4.34 12.02 10.75
N LEU A 331 -4.66 11.96 9.45
CA LEU A 331 -3.76 11.52 8.37
C LEU A 331 -3.38 12.72 7.51
N THR A 332 -2.11 12.77 7.08
CA THR A 332 -1.58 13.80 6.19
C THR A 332 -0.83 13.13 5.05
N SER A 333 -1.29 13.32 3.82
CA SER A 333 -0.62 12.80 2.62
C SER A 333 0.67 13.59 2.34
N GLN A 334 1.80 12.91 2.48
CA GLN A 334 3.14 13.49 2.30
C GLN A 334 4.18 12.39 2.06
N PHE A 335 5.37 12.80 1.64
CA PHE A 335 6.54 11.92 1.55
C PHE A 335 7.74 12.59 2.22
N ASN A 336 8.17 12.03 3.34
CA ASN A 336 9.35 12.47 4.07
C ASN A 336 10.62 11.77 3.58
N PHE A 337 11.54 12.51 2.96
CA PHE A 337 12.81 12.00 2.44
C PHE A 337 13.89 11.82 3.51
N ASP A 338 13.70 12.39 4.70
CA ASP A 338 14.65 12.28 5.79
C ASP A 338 14.76 10.84 6.33
N LYS A 339 15.88 10.54 6.99
CA LYS A 339 16.12 9.24 7.62
C LYS A 339 15.15 8.96 8.78
N SER A 340 14.62 9.99 9.42
CA SER A 340 13.58 9.86 10.46
C SER A 340 12.37 9.07 9.99
N ALA A 341 12.02 9.13 8.70
CA ALA A 341 10.91 8.35 8.14
C ALA A 341 11.12 6.81 8.23
N LEU A 342 12.37 6.36 8.38
CA LEU A 342 12.75 4.94 8.45
C LEU A 342 12.84 4.41 9.89
N SER A 343 12.68 5.27 10.90
CA SER A 343 12.81 4.90 12.31
C SER A 343 11.55 5.25 13.09
N PRO A 344 11.21 4.50 14.15
CA PRO A 344 10.05 4.82 14.97
C PRO A 344 10.22 6.18 15.67
N VAL A 345 9.25 7.08 15.47
CA VAL A 345 9.15 8.37 16.17
C VAL A 345 8.02 8.28 17.19
N VAL A 346 8.26 8.75 18.41
CA VAL A 346 7.24 8.76 19.47
C VAL A 346 6.19 9.83 19.19
N LEU A 347 4.93 9.42 19.07
CA LEU A 347 3.80 10.33 18.86
C LEU A 347 3.10 10.72 20.16
N ASN A 348 3.00 9.77 21.10
CA ASN A 348 2.45 10.02 22.43
C ASN A 348 3.02 9.00 23.42
N SER A 349 3.19 9.39 24.68
CA SER A 349 3.67 8.54 25.76
C SER A 349 3.14 9.05 27.09
N GLU A 350 2.88 8.15 28.03
CA GLU A 350 2.62 8.51 29.42
C GLU A 350 3.28 7.51 30.37
N GLU A 351 3.40 7.90 31.64
CA GLU A 351 3.85 6.98 32.68
C GLU A 351 2.76 5.95 32.99
N PRO A 352 3.11 4.66 33.16
CA PRO A 352 2.16 3.62 33.49
C PRO A 352 1.48 3.90 34.83
N LEU A 353 0.22 3.48 34.97
CA LEU A 353 -0.42 3.49 36.28
C LEU A 353 0.17 2.36 37.14
N GLU A 354 0.61 2.68 38.35
CA GLU A 354 1.07 1.66 39.30
C GLU A 354 -0.11 1.04 40.07
N CYS A 355 -0.08 -0.28 40.25
CA CYS A 355 -1.07 -0.99 41.03
C CYS A 355 -1.10 -0.48 42.48
N THR A 356 -2.28 -0.05 42.95
CA THR A 356 -2.44 0.48 44.31
C THR A 356 -2.16 -0.55 45.42
N ARG A 357 -2.12 -1.85 45.10
CA ARG A 357 -1.81 -2.95 46.03
C ARG A 357 -0.34 -3.38 46.03
N CYS A 358 0.27 -3.55 44.86
CA CYS A 358 1.62 -4.13 44.74
C CYS A 358 2.67 -3.24 44.06
N GLY A 359 2.28 -2.08 43.52
CA GLY A 359 3.18 -1.17 42.80
C GLY A 359 3.57 -1.61 41.39
N LYS A 360 3.12 -2.77 40.90
CA LYS A 360 3.38 -3.24 39.53
C LYS A 360 2.81 -2.23 38.51
N PRO A 361 3.61 -1.73 37.54
CA PRO A 361 3.11 -0.86 36.48
C PRO A 361 2.14 -1.65 35.59
N PHE A 362 0.96 -1.09 35.33
CA PHE A 362 -0.05 -1.73 34.51
C PHE A 362 -0.93 -0.70 33.78
N GLY A 363 -1.00 -0.83 32.46
CA GLY A 363 -1.90 -0.04 31.63
C GLY A 363 -1.60 1.47 31.60
N SER A 364 -2.43 2.17 30.84
CA SER A 364 -2.36 3.61 30.65
C SER A 364 -3.26 4.31 31.68
N LYS A 365 -2.73 5.33 32.37
CA LYS A 365 -3.48 6.14 33.32
C LYS A 365 -4.70 6.77 32.63
N SER A 366 -4.51 7.31 31.43
CA SER A 366 -5.58 7.97 30.68
C SER A 366 -6.72 7.02 30.29
N ALA A 367 -6.42 5.77 29.91
CA ALA A 367 -7.47 4.79 29.64
C ALA A 367 -8.18 4.35 30.92
N ILE A 368 -7.46 4.13 32.02
CA ILE A 368 -8.07 3.69 33.29
C ILE A 368 -8.98 4.79 33.84
N ASP A 369 -8.54 6.04 33.84
CA ASP A 369 -9.36 7.19 34.28
C ASP A 369 -10.62 7.34 33.40
N LYS A 370 -10.50 7.11 32.08
CA LYS A 370 -11.65 7.08 31.17
C LYS A 370 -12.63 5.96 31.49
N VAL A 371 -12.14 4.74 31.70
CA VAL A 371 -12.96 3.57 32.04
C VAL A 371 -13.68 3.79 33.38
N ILE A 372 -12.99 4.35 34.38
CA ILE A 372 -13.60 4.74 35.66
C ILE A 372 -14.73 5.75 35.42
N GLY A 373 -14.50 6.79 34.62
CA GLY A 373 -15.52 7.80 34.29
C GLY A 373 -16.74 7.23 33.56
N ILE A 374 -16.56 6.18 32.75
CA ILE A 374 -17.66 5.49 32.07
C ILE A 374 -18.45 4.59 33.04
N LEU A 375 -17.76 3.85 33.92
CA LEU A 375 -18.38 2.82 34.76
C LEU A 375 -18.95 3.37 36.08
N ALA A 376 -18.34 4.41 36.65
CA ALA A 376 -18.71 4.97 37.94
C ALA A 376 -20.19 5.37 37.96
N GLY A 377 -20.96 4.71 38.82
CA GLY A 377 -22.40 4.97 39.00
C GLY A 377 -23.31 4.53 37.85
N LYS A 378 -22.77 4.05 36.72
CA LYS A 378 -23.56 3.56 35.58
C LYS A 378 -23.68 2.04 35.53
N ASN A 379 -22.75 1.32 36.15
CA ASN A 379 -22.76 -0.15 36.21
C ASN A 379 -23.07 -0.63 37.65
N PRO A 380 -24.00 -1.60 37.84
CA PRO A 380 -24.31 -2.16 39.16
C PRO A 380 -23.09 -2.69 39.94
N MET A 381 -22.04 -3.11 39.23
CA MET A 381 -20.80 -3.62 39.82
C MET A 381 -19.86 -2.51 40.35
N PHE A 382 -20.06 -1.25 39.97
CA PHE A 382 -19.16 -0.12 40.26
C PHE A 382 -19.91 1.06 40.90
N GLN A 383 -20.64 0.77 41.98
CA GLN A 383 -21.41 1.78 42.72
C GLN A 383 -20.67 2.36 43.93
N THR A 384 -19.66 1.65 44.45
CA THR A 384 -18.90 2.05 45.64
C THR A 384 -17.45 2.37 45.32
N SER A 385 -16.81 3.20 46.16
CA SER A 385 -15.39 3.56 45.99
C SER A 385 -14.47 2.33 46.01
N LYS A 386 -14.72 1.37 46.91
CA LYS A 386 -13.97 0.10 46.98
C LYS A 386 -14.03 -0.72 45.68
N GLN A 387 -15.17 -0.71 44.99
CA GLN A 387 -15.31 -1.42 43.70
C GLN A 387 -14.57 -0.69 42.57
N LEU A 388 -14.53 0.64 42.60
CA LEU A 388 -13.77 1.44 41.64
C LEU A 388 -12.26 1.29 41.85
N ASP A 389 -11.80 1.07 43.08
CA ASP A 389 -10.39 0.83 43.37
C ASP A 389 -9.86 -0.47 42.74
N LEU A 390 -10.72 -1.46 42.48
CA LEU A 390 -10.35 -2.68 41.75
C LEU A 390 -9.87 -2.36 40.33
N LEU A 391 -10.40 -1.30 39.70
CA LEU A 391 -9.99 -0.86 38.37
C LEU A 391 -8.56 -0.30 38.37
N LYS A 392 -8.06 0.13 39.54
CA LYS A 392 -6.70 0.65 39.76
C LYS A 392 -5.72 -0.43 40.25
N MET A 393 -6.10 -1.70 40.19
CA MET A 393 -5.24 -2.84 40.52
C MET A 393 -4.89 -3.64 39.26
N CYS A 394 -3.69 -4.24 39.25
CA CYS A 394 -3.26 -5.18 38.21
C CYS A 394 -4.13 -6.44 38.20
N ASP A 395 -4.02 -7.23 37.13
CA ASP A 395 -4.71 -8.50 36.92
C ASP A 395 -4.65 -9.43 38.14
N ASP A 396 -3.44 -9.71 38.65
CA ASP A 396 -3.23 -10.58 39.82
C ASP A 396 -3.92 -10.02 41.08
N CYS A 397 -3.63 -8.76 41.41
CA CYS A 397 -4.14 -8.12 42.62
C CYS A 397 -5.65 -7.95 42.60
N ARG A 398 -6.24 -7.71 41.42
CA ARG A 398 -7.69 -7.60 41.23
C ARG A 398 -8.37 -8.93 41.54
N VAL A 399 -7.84 -10.05 41.05
CA VAL A 399 -8.40 -11.39 41.34
C VAL A 399 -8.32 -11.69 42.84
N ILE A 400 -7.16 -11.42 43.47
CA ILE A 400 -7.00 -11.66 44.90
C ILE A 400 -7.99 -10.80 45.70
N SER A 401 -8.09 -9.50 45.43
CA SER A 401 -9.02 -8.62 46.14
C SER A 401 -10.49 -9.00 45.94
N MET A 402 -10.86 -9.49 44.76
CA MET A 402 -12.21 -10.03 44.52
C MET A 402 -12.48 -11.29 45.36
N SER A 403 -11.49 -12.19 45.50
CA SER A 403 -11.62 -13.40 46.34
C SER A 403 -11.68 -13.09 47.85
N GLU A 404 -11.05 -12.00 48.30
CA GLU A 404 -11.08 -11.55 49.69
C GLU A 404 -12.41 -10.86 50.08
N THR A 405 -13.29 -10.58 49.10
CA THR A 405 -14.56 -9.89 49.36
C THR A 405 -15.63 -10.91 49.80
N GLU A 406 -16.43 -10.60 50.83
CA GLU A 406 -17.43 -11.48 51.50
C GLU A 406 -18.52 -12.13 50.60
N LYS A 407 -18.48 -11.91 49.28
CA LYS A 407 -19.37 -12.50 48.28
C LYS A 407 -18.60 -13.36 47.27
N ASP A 408 -17.54 -14.04 47.68
CA ASP A 408 -16.94 -15.06 46.82
C ASP A 408 -17.84 -16.32 46.82
N PRO A 409 -18.48 -16.68 45.69
CA PRO A 409 -19.33 -17.87 45.61
C PRO A 409 -18.53 -19.18 45.79
N MET A 410 -17.20 -19.11 45.78
CA MET A 410 -16.27 -20.23 46.00
C MET A 410 -15.75 -20.30 47.44
N THR A 411 -16.17 -19.39 48.35
CA THR A 411 -15.81 -19.49 49.76
C THR A 411 -16.50 -20.70 50.37
N PHE A 412 -15.75 -21.77 50.59
CA PHE A 412 -16.23 -22.92 51.36
C PHE A 412 -16.54 -22.46 52.78
N GLY A 413 -17.73 -22.81 53.29
CA GLY A 413 -18.10 -22.56 54.68
C GLY A 413 -17.08 -23.15 55.65
N THR A 414 -16.98 -22.58 56.85
CA THR A 414 -16.06 -23.05 57.90
C THR A 414 -16.20 -24.56 58.07
N VAL A 415 -15.09 -25.30 57.93
CA VAL A 415 -15.05 -26.75 58.19
C VAL A 415 -15.67 -26.99 59.57
N PRO A 416 -16.74 -27.79 59.69
CA PRO A 416 -17.36 -28.06 60.98
C PRO A 416 -16.30 -28.58 61.94
N GLN A 417 -16.20 -28.01 63.14
CA GLN A 417 -15.33 -28.57 64.17
C GLN A 417 -15.77 -30.01 64.43
N THR A 418 -14.86 -30.96 64.23
CA THR A 418 -15.05 -32.34 64.67
C THR A 418 -15.21 -32.34 66.18
N LEU A 419 -16.45 -32.49 66.65
CA LEU A 419 -16.76 -32.81 68.03
C LEU A 419 -16.29 -34.25 68.28
N THR A 420 -15.10 -34.41 68.84
CA THR A 420 -14.70 -35.68 69.47
C THR A 420 -15.45 -35.79 70.79
N ALA A 421 -16.32 -36.78 70.92
CA ALA A 421 -16.96 -37.11 72.19
C ALA A 421 -15.88 -37.60 73.18
N GLU A 422 -15.77 -36.93 74.32
CA GLU A 422 -15.13 -37.46 75.52
C GLU A 422 -16.03 -38.49 76.21
#